data_AF-A0A147IZE7-F1
#
_entry.id   AF-A0A147IZE7-F1
#
_cell.length_a   1.000
_cell.length_b   1.000
_cell.length_c   1.000
_cell.angle_alpha   90.00
_cell.angle_beta   90.00
_cell.angle_gamma   90.00
#
_symmetry.space_group_name_H-M   'P 1'
#
loop_
_entity.id
_entity.type
_entity.pdbx_description
1 polymer ?
#
loop_
_entity_poly.entity_id
_entity_poly.type
_entity_poly.pdbx_seq_one_letter_code
_entity_poly.pdbx_strand_id
1 'polypeptide(L)'
;MMTKITATAALALLTACGSASVAEQEAAAQTKTAAAPLTIAGIRIGMTAPEVQATLARTGWKVETSAGEDWAATVDHEAKRQQGVFPIEEPKQGVAVLNATKGDESLIVEFRPMPTGDAVKIVKYVAPAAGRAPEQIGAEMVKRYGKPGTSQVAASIYEASWCTGGDPCRQIWGNPHQGLEVRLDVYGKLNIALSQGVAAERAWQNAVSRAVGGGTAPKSSF
;
A
#
# COMPACT_ATOMS: atom_id res chain seq x y z
N MET A 1 27.10 40.33 66.89
CA MET A 1 28.51 40.11 66.50
C MET A 1 28.54 38.88 65.61
N MET A 2 28.68 39.04 64.30
CA MET A 2 29.95 39.19 63.55
C MET A 2 30.38 37.84 62.96
N THR A 3 29.98 37.65 61.70
CA THR A 3 30.79 37.30 60.51
C THR A 3 32.14 36.57 60.67
N LYS A 4 32.33 35.55 59.81
CA LYS A 4 33.43 35.33 58.82
C LYS A 4 33.31 33.89 58.28
N ILE A 5 32.86 33.61 57.04
CA ILE A 5 33.49 33.70 55.70
C ILE A 5 34.93 33.15 55.64
N THR A 6 35.12 32.04 54.92
CA THR A 6 35.97 31.84 53.69
C THR A 6 35.97 30.35 53.32
N ALA A 7 35.44 29.96 52.14
CA ALA A 7 36.13 29.65 50.86
C ALA A 7 36.97 28.34 50.94
N THR A 8 36.82 27.32 50.09
CA THR A 8 37.12 27.26 48.63
C THR A 8 36.44 26.00 48.02
N ALA A 9 35.68 26.14 46.92
CA ALA A 9 36.06 25.83 45.53
C ALA A 9 36.30 24.34 45.20
N ALA A 10 35.37 23.76 44.44
CA ALA A 10 35.69 22.78 43.40
C ALA A 10 34.76 23.01 42.21
N LEU A 11 35.29 23.68 41.18
CA LEU A 11 34.72 23.67 39.85
C LEU A 11 34.77 22.24 39.30
N ALA A 12 33.62 21.69 38.90
CA ALA A 12 33.58 20.60 37.94
C ALA A 12 33.05 21.16 36.61
N LEU A 13 33.94 21.15 35.63
CA LEU A 13 33.75 21.61 34.25
C LEU A 13 32.79 20.69 33.47
N LEU A 14 32.00 21.33 32.61
CA LEU A 14 31.46 20.90 31.31
C LEU A 14 31.09 19.42 31.08
N THR A 15 29.80 19.17 30.91
CA THR A 15 29.28 18.37 29.78
C THR A 15 27.98 18.98 29.26
N ALA A 16 28.11 20.04 28.47
CA ALA A 16 27.11 20.35 27.45
C ALA A 16 27.51 19.56 26.20
N CYS A 17 26.77 18.49 25.89
CA CYS A 17 26.67 17.98 24.52
C CYS A 17 25.53 16.94 24.43
N GLY A 18 24.41 17.36 23.83
CA GLY A 18 23.76 16.53 22.83
C GLY A 18 22.75 15.48 23.30
N SER A 19 21.83 15.79 24.23
CA SER A 19 20.67 14.91 24.48
C SER A 19 19.31 15.58 24.33
N ALA A 20 19.26 16.90 24.14
CA ALA A 20 18.00 17.63 23.95
C ALA A 20 17.48 17.57 22.49
N SER A 21 18.35 17.37 21.50
CA SER A 21 17.93 17.42 20.08
C SER A 21 17.28 16.14 19.57
N VAL A 22 17.55 14.98 20.19
CA VAL A 22 16.97 13.71 19.75
C VAL A 22 15.53 13.58 20.26
N ALA A 23 15.27 13.93 21.52
CA ALA A 23 13.92 13.91 22.07
C ALA A 23 12.98 14.91 21.37
N GLU A 24 13.48 16.08 20.96
CA GLU A 24 12.70 17.04 20.18
C GLU A 24 12.53 16.62 18.70
N GLN A 25 13.50 15.97 18.07
CA GLN A 25 13.33 15.38 16.73
C GLN A 25 12.39 14.17 16.73
N GLU A 26 12.39 13.37 17.79
CA GLU A 26 11.52 12.20 17.94
C GLU A 26 10.09 12.62 18.30
N ALA A 27 9.90 13.69 19.09
CA ALA A 27 8.61 14.32 19.33
C ALA A 27 8.07 15.06 18.08
N ALA A 28 8.94 15.69 17.28
CA ALA A 28 8.55 16.30 16.01
C ALA A 28 8.24 15.25 14.91
N ALA A 29 8.84 14.05 15.00
CA ALA A 29 8.51 12.92 14.11
C ALA A 29 7.18 12.23 14.50
N GLN A 30 6.74 12.34 15.76
CA GLN A 30 5.53 11.69 16.28
C GLN A 30 4.24 12.50 16.13
N THR A 31 4.28 13.73 15.62
CA THR A 31 3.07 14.56 15.38
C THR A 31 2.57 14.55 13.94
N LYS A 32 3.10 13.68 13.07
CA LYS A 32 2.31 13.22 11.92
C LYS A 32 1.36 12.16 12.44
N THR A 33 0.13 12.57 12.74
CA THR A 33 -1.02 11.65 12.88
C THR A 33 -0.87 10.57 11.81
N ALA A 34 -0.57 9.34 12.22
CA ALA A 34 -0.42 8.24 11.28
C ALA A 34 -1.69 8.22 10.43
N ALA A 35 -1.56 8.45 9.13
CA ALA A 35 -2.70 8.45 8.22
C ALA A 35 -3.41 7.10 8.42
N ALA A 36 -4.72 7.12 8.65
CA ALA A 36 -5.50 5.90 8.78
C ALA A 36 -5.17 4.97 7.59
N PRO A 37 -4.96 3.67 7.82
CA PRO A 37 -4.56 2.77 6.75
C PRO A 37 -5.59 2.84 5.62
N LEU A 38 -5.12 3.07 4.40
CA LEU A 38 -5.99 3.16 3.23
C LEU A 38 -6.60 1.78 2.99
N THR A 39 -7.93 1.70 3.06
CA THR A 39 -8.68 0.43 2.91
C THR A 39 -9.97 0.60 2.13
N ILE A 40 -10.30 -0.40 1.30
CA ILE A 40 -11.54 -0.48 0.53
C ILE A 40 -12.29 -1.73 0.98
N ALA A 41 -13.56 -1.58 1.41
CA ALA A 41 -14.34 -2.67 1.99
C ALA A 41 -13.61 -3.50 3.09
N GLY A 42 -12.72 -2.85 3.87
CA GLY A 42 -11.90 -3.51 4.90
C GLY A 42 -10.63 -4.19 4.38
N ILE A 43 -10.38 -4.15 3.06
CA ILE A 43 -9.20 -4.73 2.42
C ILE A 43 -8.09 -3.70 2.33
N ARG A 44 -6.87 -4.10 2.69
CA ARG A 44 -5.64 -3.31 2.59
C ARG A 44 -4.63 -3.99 1.67
N ILE A 45 -3.69 -3.20 1.16
CA ILE A 45 -2.50 -3.72 0.48
C ILE A 45 -1.76 -4.70 1.40
N GLY A 46 -1.26 -5.79 0.82
CA GLY A 46 -0.50 -6.83 1.50
C GLY A 46 -1.34 -7.84 2.29
N MET A 47 -2.67 -7.77 2.29
CA MET A 47 -3.49 -8.89 2.79
C MET A 47 -3.31 -10.13 1.91
N THR A 48 -3.44 -11.32 2.49
CA THR A 48 -3.45 -12.60 1.78
C THR A 48 -4.83 -12.90 1.20
N ALA A 49 -4.91 -13.77 0.19
CA ALA A 49 -6.21 -14.18 -0.37
C ALA A 49 -7.19 -14.74 0.68
N PRO A 50 -6.77 -15.61 1.64
CA PRO A 50 -7.64 -16.05 2.72
C PRO A 50 -8.14 -14.92 3.63
N GLU A 51 -7.31 -13.94 3.96
CA GLU A 51 -7.72 -12.77 4.77
C GLU A 51 -8.78 -11.92 4.04
N VAL A 52 -8.63 -11.74 2.73
CA VAL A 52 -9.60 -11.03 1.89
C VAL A 52 -10.92 -11.80 1.85
N GLN A 53 -10.89 -13.10 1.59
CA GLN A 53 -12.08 -13.94 1.58
C GLN A 53 -12.82 -13.90 2.93
N ALA A 54 -12.11 -14.04 4.04
CA ALA A 54 -12.70 -13.96 5.38
C ALA A 54 -13.31 -12.57 5.67
N THR A 55 -12.71 -11.50 5.16
CA THR A 55 -13.23 -10.13 5.33
C THR A 55 -14.50 -9.90 4.51
N LEU A 56 -14.53 -10.39 3.27
CA LEU A 56 -15.66 -10.26 2.37
C LEU A 56 -16.84 -11.16 2.76
N ALA A 57 -16.56 -12.39 3.21
CA ALA A 57 -17.58 -13.30 3.72
C ALA A 57 -18.33 -12.72 4.93
N ARG A 58 -17.59 -12.11 5.88
CA ARG A 58 -18.19 -11.43 7.05
C ARG A 58 -19.11 -10.28 6.70
N THR A 59 -18.97 -9.69 5.52
CA THR A 59 -19.72 -8.52 5.08
C THR A 59 -20.74 -8.85 3.98
N GLY A 60 -20.95 -10.13 3.69
CA GLY A 60 -22.01 -10.63 2.81
C GLY A 60 -21.71 -10.49 1.32
N TRP A 61 -20.45 -10.39 0.93
CA TRP A 61 -20.06 -10.38 -0.48
C TRP A 61 -20.06 -11.78 -1.07
N LYS A 62 -20.50 -11.90 -2.33
CA LYS A 62 -20.30 -13.10 -3.15
C LYS A 62 -18.92 -13.01 -3.78
N VAL A 63 -18.13 -14.08 -3.69
CA VAL A 63 -16.71 -14.08 -4.05
C VAL A 63 -16.43 -15.14 -5.11
N GLU A 64 -15.71 -14.76 -6.16
CA GLU A 64 -15.19 -15.63 -7.21
C GLU A 64 -13.68 -15.41 -7.35
N THR A 65 -12.91 -16.48 -7.45
CA THR A 65 -11.44 -16.41 -7.56
C THR A 65 -10.96 -16.98 -8.88
N SER A 66 -10.03 -16.26 -9.52
CA SER A 66 -9.30 -16.73 -10.68
C SER A 66 -7.91 -17.20 -10.28
N ALA A 67 -7.55 -18.40 -10.73
CA ALA A 67 -6.24 -18.99 -10.47
C ALA A 67 -5.11 -18.16 -11.12
N GLY A 68 -3.99 -18.07 -10.42
CA GLY A 68 -2.77 -17.37 -10.83
C GLY A 68 -1.52 -18.21 -10.63
N GLU A 69 -0.39 -17.69 -11.08
CA GLU A 69 0.91 -18.27 -10.73
C GLU A 69 1.15 -18.12 -9.22
N ASP A 70 1.78 -19.12 -8.63
CA ASP A 70 2.39 -18.99 -7.31
C ASP A 70 3.82 -18.45 -7.44
N TRP A 71 4.51 -18.30 -6.30
CA TRP A 71 5.89 -17.81 -6.29
C TRP A 71 6.86 -18.69 -7.09
N ALA A 72 6.73 -20.01 -7.00
CA ALA A 72 7.65 -20.93 -7.67
C ALA A 72 7.49 -20.85 -9.18
N ALA A 73 6.23 -20.83 -9.66
CA ALA A 73 5.90 -20.66 -11.07
C ALA A 73 6.40 -19.31 -11.61
N THR A 74 6.18 -18.21 -10.88
CA THR A 74 6.70 -16.89 -11.29
C THR A 74 8.23 -16.85 -11.41
N VAL A 75 8.95 -17.51 -10.50
CA VAL A 75 10.42 -17.58 -10.56
C VAL A 75 10.89 -18.46 -11.73
N ASP A 76 10.23 -19.59 -11.97
CA ASP A 76 10.55 -20.51 -13.07
C ASP A 76 10.27 -19.87 -14.44
N HIS A 77 9.11 -19.21 -14.58
CA HIS A 77 8.76 -18.42 -15.76
C HIS A 77 9.81 -17.32 -16.02
N GLU A 78 10.20 -16.55 -15.01
CA GLU A 78 11.27 -15.56 -15.15
C GLU A 78 12.59 -16.19 -15.63
N ALA A 79 12.99 -17.33 -15.04
CA ALA A 79 14.21 -18.04 -15.43
C ALA A 79 14.17 -18.50 -16.90
N LYS A 80 13.05 -19.10 -17.33
CA LYS A 80 12.82 -19.50 -18.73
C LYS A 80 12.87 -18.31 -19.67
N ARG A 81 12.24 -17.19 -19.29
CA ARG A 81 12.28 -15.95 -20.08
C ARG A 81 13.71 -15.45 -20.28
N GLN A 82 14.53 -15.44 -19.24
CA GLN A 82 15.95 -15.04 -19.33
C GLN A 82 16.77 -15.97 -20.24
N GLN A 83 16.37 -17.23 -20.36
CA GLN A 83 16.98 -18.22 -21.25
C GLN A 83 16.41 -18.18 -22.69
N GLY A 84 15.44 -17.31 -22.98
CA GLY A 84 14.76 -17.26 -24.28
C GLY A 84 13.84 -18.46 -24.54
N VAL A 85 13.46 -19.20 -23.50
CA VAL A 85 12.53 -20.33 -23.58
C VAL A 85 11.11 -19.81 -23.37
N PHE A 86 10.22 -20.09 -24.32
CA PHE A 86 8.80 -19.83 -24.15
C PHE A 86 8.22 -20.84 -23.15
N PRO A 87 7.65 -20.39 -22.01
CA PRO A 87 7.04 -21.31 -21.06
C PRO A 87 5.83 -22.00 -21.70
N ILE A 88 5.77 -23.32 -21.55
CA ILE A 88 4.50 -24.06 -21.65
C ILE A 88 3.71 -23.70 -20.39
N GLU A 89 2.40 -23.49 -20.53
CA GLU A 89 1.51 -23.02 -19.46
C GLU A 89 1.78 -23.74 -18.13
N GLU A 90 2.17 -22.96 -17.12
CA GLU A 90 2.55 -23.49 -15.81
C GLU A 90 1.32 -23.72 -14.92
N PRO A 91 1.38 -24.67 -13.97
CA PRO A 91 0.29 -24.89 -13.03
C PRO A 91 -0.05 -23.62 -12.24
N LYS A 92 -1.30 -23.18 -12.34
CA LYS A 92 -1.81 -22.03 -11.59
C LYS A 92 -2.27 -22.44 -10.20
N GLN A 93 -1.36 -22.39 -9.24
CA GLN A 93 -1.61 -22.78 -7.84
C GLN A 93 -1.87 -21.59 -6.90
N GLY A 94 -1.60 -20.36 -7.37
CA GLY A 94 -1.88 -19.13 -6.64
C GLY A 94 -3.24 -18.53 -6.98
N VAL A 95 -3.52 -17.36 -6.42
CA VAL A 95 -4.68 -16.53 -6.76
C VAL A 95 -4.20 -15.30 -7.52
N ALA A 96 -4.72 -15.08 -8.73
CA ALA A 96 -4.42 -13.85 -9.49
C ALA A 96 -5.39 -12.73 -9.13
N VAL A 97 -6.68 -13.05 -9.11
CA VAL A 97 -7.77 -12.09 -8.97
C VAL A 97 -8.87 -12.69 -8.11
N LEU A 98 -9.45 -11.86 -7.25
CA LEU A 98 -10.72 -12.12 -6.58
C LEU A 98 -11.73 -11.06 -7.03
N ASN A 99 -12.81 -11.51 -7.65
CA ASN A 99 -13.96 -10.69 -7.99
C ASN A 99 -15.01 -10.86 -6.89
N ALA A 100 -15.60 -9.77 -6.43
CA ALA A 100 -16.69 -9.84 -5.48
C ALA A 100 -17.83 -8.89 -5.83
N THR A 101 -19.06 -9.31 -5.53
CA THR A 101 -20.26 -8.52 -5.75
C THR A 101 -21.16 -8.48 -4.51
N LYS A 102 -21.83 -7.34 -4.32
CA LYS A 102 -22.83 -7.14 -3.27
C LYS A 102 -23.88 -6.14 -3.75
N GLY A 103 -25.04 -6.64 -4.19
CA GLY A 103 -26.03 -5.80 -4.87
C GLY A 103 -25.42 -5.19 -6.14
N ASP A 104 -25.52 -3.87 -6.28
CA ASP A 104 -24.94 -3.11 -7.39
C ASP A 104 -23.47 -2.72 -7.16
N GLU A 105 -22.87 -3.13 -6.04
CA GLU A 105 -21.46 -2.91 -5.74
C GLU A 105 -20.60 -4.06 -6.29
N SER A 106 -19.47 -3.71 -6.89
CA SER A 106 -18.46 -4.68 -7.34
C SER A 106 -17.07 -4.33 -6.82
N LEU A 107 -16.26 -5.36 -6.65
CA LEU A 107 -14.91 -5.28 -6.16
C LEU A 107 -14.01 -6.22 -6.98
N ILE A 108 -12.83 -5.74 -7.37
CA ILE A 108 -11.78 -6.54 -8.00
C ILE A 108 -10.53 -6.38 -7.15
N VAL A 109 -10.04 -7.49 -6.62
CA VAL A 109 -8.80 -7.55 -5.83
C VAL A 109 -7.78 -8.30 -6.65
N GLU A 110 -6.67 -7.65 -6.98
CA GLU A 110 -5.56 -8.30 -7.65
C GLU A 110 -4.47 -8.64 -6.65
N PHE A 111 -3.95 -9.85 -6.78
CA PHE A 111 -2.88 -10.36 -5.95
C PHE A 111 -1.58 -10.43 -6.74
N ARG A 112 -0.49 -10.57 -5.99
CA ARG A 112 0.81 -10.92 -6.52
C ARG A 112 1.37 -12.11 -5.74
N PRO A 113 2.10 -13.00 -6.40
CA PRO A 113 2.80 -14.07 -5.70
C PRO A 113 3.99 -13.47 -4.93
N MET A 114 4.14 -13.87 -3.66
CA MET A 114 5.29 -13.57 -2.80
C MET A 114 5.89 -14.87 -2.27
N PRO A 115 7.15 -14.87 -1.80
CA PRO A 115 7.76 -16.05 -1.16
C PRO A 115 6.93 -16.63 0.00
N THR A 116 6.11 -15.79 0.64
CA THR A 116 5.24 -16.15 1.77
C THR A 116 3.80 -16.47 1.36
N GLY A 117 3.49 -16.57 0.07
CA GLY A 117 2.15 -16.71 -0.49
C GLY A 117 1.64 -15.43 -1.18
N ASP A 118 0.38 -15.41 -1.59
CA ASP A 118 -0.18 -14.27 -2.32
C ASP A 118 -0.42 -13.04 -1.45
N ALA A 119 -0.23 -11.86 -2.02
CA ALA A 119 -0.47 -10.58 -1.35
C ALA A 119 -1.25 -9.60 -2.26
N VAL A 120 -2.22 -8.88 -1.69
CA VAL A 120 -2.99 -7.85 -2.39
C VAL A 120 -2.06 -6.75 -2.89
N LYS A 121 -2.08 -6.49 -4.19
CA LYS A 121 -1.37 -5.37 -4.83
C LYS A 121 -2.30 -4.23 -5.24
N ILE A 122 -3.54 -4.55 -5.60
CA ILE A 122 -4.53 -3.59 -6.10
C ILE A 122 -5.92 -3.99 -5.58
N VAL A 123 -6.72 -3.00 -5.20
CA VAL A 123 -8.15 -3.15 -4.93
C VAL A 123 -8.91 -2.11 -5.74
N LYS A 124 -9.91 -2.54 -6.51
CA LYS A 124 -10.81 -1.67 -7.27
C LYS A 124 -12.23 -1.90 -6.75
N TYR A 125 -12.97 -0.83 -6.52
CA TYR A 125 -14.36 -0.85 -6.09
C TYR A 125 -15.19 0.04 -7.00
N VAL A 126 -16.37 -0.44 -7.36
CA VAL A 126 -17.32 0.31 -8.17
C VAL A 126 -18.70 0.20 -7.53
N ALA A 127 -19.39 1.32 -7.40
CA ALA A 127 -20.77 1.38 -6.93
C ALA A 127 -21.53 2.53 -7.58
N PRO A 128 -22.88 2.47 -7.67
CA PRO A 128 -23.65 3.63 -8.08
C PRO A 128 -23.50 4.78 -7.07
N ALA A 129 -23.48 6.01 -7.57
CA ALA A 129 -23.54 7.20 -6.72
C ALA A 129 -24.88 7.31 -5.98
N ALA A 130 -25.93 6.63 -6.46
CA ALA A 130 -27.24 6.56 -5.82
C ALA A 130 -27.83 7.95 -5.51
N GLY A 131 -27.67 8.89 -6.44
CA GLY A 131 -28.15 10.28 -6.28
C GLY A 131 -27.30 11.16 -5.37
N ARG A 132 -26.19 10.65 -4.81
CA ARG A 132 -25.26 11.47 -4.02
C ARG A 132 -24.54 12.49 -4.90
N ALA A 133 -24.54 13.74 -4.47
CA ALA A 133 -23.82 14.81 -5.13
C ALA A 133 -22.28 14.67 -4.93
N PRO A 134 -21.46 15.18 -5.85
CA PRO A 134 -20.00 15.20 -5.72
C PRO A 134 -19.48 15.69 -4.35
N GLU A 135 -20.11 16.72 -3.79
CA GLU A 135 -19.74 17.31 -2.50
C GLU A 135 -20.04 16.38 -1.33
N GLN A 136 -21.14 15.63 -1.40
CA GLN A 136 -21.52 14.64 -0.39
C GLN A 136 -20.54 13.46 -0.40
N ILE A 137 -20.21 12.95 -1.59
CA ILE A 137 -19.19 11.92 -1.76
C ILE A 137 -17.84 12.43 -1.23
N GLY A 138 -17.47 13.67 -1.58
CA GLY A 138 -16.24 14.28 -1.10
C GLY A 138 -16.16 14.36 0.42
N ALA A 139 -17.24 14.78 1.08
CA ALA A 139 -17.31 14.81 2.54
C ALA A 139 -17.20 13.41 3.16
N GLU A 140 -17.86 12.40 2.58
CA GLU A 140 -17.77 11.00 3.02
C GLU A 140 -16.33 10.47 2.91
N MET A 141 -15.66 10.75 1.79
CA MET A 141 -14.28 10.30 1.58
C MET A 141 -13.30 11.02 2.51
N VAL A 142 -13.48 12.33 2.74
CA VAL A 142 -12.66 13.08 3.71
C VAL A 142 -12.86 12.56 5.12
N LYS A 143 -14.10 12.23 5.50
CA LYS A 143 -14.39 11.61 6.79
C LYS A 143 -13.70 10.26 6.95
N ARG A 144 -13.58 9.48 5.87
CA ARG A 144 -13.01 8.13 5.89
C ARG A 144 -11.49 8.10 5.80
N TYR A 145 -10.89 8.90 4.93
CA TYR A 145 -9.47 8.85 4.59
C TYR A 145 -8.69 10.11 4.99
N GLY A 146 -9.35 11.10 5.59
CA GLY A 146 -8.76 12.40 5.90
C GLY A 146 -8.67 13.31 4.68
N LYS A 147 -7.92 14.42 4.81
CA LYS A 147 -7.76 15.40 3.73
C LYS A 147 -6.99 14.77 2.56
N PRO A 148 -7.50 14.84 1.31
CA PRO A 148 -6.77 14.34 0.15
C PRO A 148 -5.56 15.21 -0.18
N GLY A 149 -4.57 14.62 -0.84
CA GLY A 149 -3.42 15.34 -1.39
C GLY A 149 -3.79 16.18 -2.62
N THR A 150 -4.72 15.68 -3.44
CA THR A 150 -5.37 16.42 -4.53
C THR A 150 -6.86 16.15 -4.53
N SER A 151 -7.64 17.17 -4.87
CA SER A 151 -9.07 16.99 -5.12
C SER A 151 -9.56 18.01 -6.14
N GLN A 152 -10.47 17.56 -7.00
CA GLN A 152 -11.19 18.37 -7.95
C GLN A 152 -12.67 18.05 -7.83
N VAL A 153 -13.48 19.10 -7.71
CA VAL A 153 -14.93 19.02 -7.72
C VAL A 153 -15.42 19.99 -8.79
N ALA A 154 -16.07 19.48 -9.82
CA ALA A 154 -16.57 20.30 -10.93
C ALA A 154 -17.85 19.70 -11.50
N ALA A 155 -18.97 20.43 -11.39
CA ALA A 155 -20.28 20.02 -11.87
C ALA A 155 -20.69 18.62 -11.37
N SER A 156 -20.62 17.60 -12.24
CA SER A 156 -20.95 16.20 -11.93
C SER A 156 -19.73 15.31 -11.69
N ILE A 157 -18.53 15.90 -11.59
CA ILE A 157 -17.26 15.19 -11.46
C ILE A 157 -16.71 15.41 -10.05
N TYR A 158 -16.31 14.31 -9.42
CA TYR A 158 -15.52 14.30 -8.19
C TYR A 158 -14.28 13.44 -8.44
N GLU A 159 -13.10 14.01 -8.20
CA GLU A 159 -11.82 13.31 -8.22
C GLU A 159 -11.03 13.67 -6.98
N ALA A 160 -10.44 12.68 -6.31
CA ALA A 160 -9.56 12.90 -5.18
C ALA A 160 -8.53 11.78 -5.03
N SER A 161 -7.36 12.11 -4.51
CA SER A 161 -6.29 11.15 -4.26
C SER A 161 -5.64 11.31 -2.89
N TRP A 162 -5.31 10.18 -2.28
CA TRP A 162 -4.56 10.05 -1.02
C TRP A 162 -3.32 9.19 -1.27
N CYS A 163 -2.20 9.54 -0.63
CA CYS A 163 -0.94 8.84 -0.79
C CYS A 163 -0.25 8.78 0.56
N THR A 164 0.49 7.70 0.75
CA THR A 164 1.30 7.47 1.94
C THR A 164 2.76 7.87 1.68
N GLY A 165 3.61 7.79 2.69
CA GLY A 165 5.05 8.03 2.52
C GLY A 165 5.48 9.50 2.34
N GLY A 166 4.55 10.47 2.42
CA GLY A 166 4.85 11.89 2.28
C GLY A 166 5.01 12.39 0.84
N ASP A 167 4.69 11.54 -0.14
CA ASP A 167 4.77 11.89 -1.56
C ASP A 167 3.66 12.88 -1.97
N PRO A 168 3.95 13.81 -2.91
CA PRO A 168 2.91 14.64 -3.50
C PRO A 168 1.99 13.78 -4.38
N CYS A 169 0.74 13.61 -3.94
CA CYS A 169 -0.29 12.96 -4.74
C CYS A 169 -0.58 13.74 -6.00
N ARG A 170 -0.28 13.18 -7.18
CA ARG A 170 -0.79 13.71 -8.46
C ARG A 170 -1.71 12.73 -9.17
N GLN A 171 -1.39 11.44 -9.09
CA GLN A 171 -2.12 10.32 -9.69
C GLN A 171 -1.76 9.04 -8.93
N ILE A 172 -2.66 8.07 -8.76
CA ILE A 172 -2.30 6.83 -8.03
C ILE A 172 -1.32 5.94 -8.80
N TRP A 173 -1.38 5.96 -10.13
CA TRP A 173 -0.47 5.21 -10.98
C TRP A 173 0.86 5.95 -11.09
N GLY A 174 1.94 5.27 -10.74
CA GLY A 174 3.27 5.87 -10.75
C GLY A 174 3.70 6.49 -9.42
N ASN A 175 2.82 6.59 -8.42
CA ASN A 175 3.23 7.01 -7.07
C ASN A 175 4.22 6.02 -6.46
N PRO A 176 5.27 6.49 -5.75
CA PRO A 176 6.23 5.61 -5.11
C PRO A 176 5.56 4.69 -4.07
N HIS A 177 4.74 5.25 -3.19
CA HIS A 177 4.06 4.53 -2.11
C HIS A 177 2.58 4.27 -2.40
N GLN A 178 1.90 3.62 -1.45
CA GLN A 178 0.49 3.28 -1.57
C GLN A 178 -0.35 4.52 -1.83
N GLY A 179 -1.31 4.40 -2.74
CA GLY A 179 -2.22 5.47 -3.12
C GLY A 179 -3.64 4.99 -3.28
N LEU A 180 -4.60 5.86 -2.93
CA LEU A 180 -6.03 5.66 -3.10
C LEU A 180 -6.58 6.79 -3.98
N GLU A 181 -7.34 6.43 -5.00
CA GLU A 181 -8.04 7.34 -5.91
C GLU A 181 -9.54 7.12 -5.75
N VAL A 182 -10.29 8.22 -5.74
CA VAL A 182 -11.74 8.19 -5.83
C VAL A 182 -12.15 9.02 -7.03
N ARG A 183 -13.01 8.46 -7.87
CA ARG A 183 -13.52 9.11 -9.06
C ARG A 183 -15.01 8.85 -9.22
N LEU A 184 -15.81 9.90 -9.26
CA LEU A 184 -17.17 9.86 -9.77
C LEU A 184 -17.11 10.08 -11.28
N ASP A 185 -17.48 9.05 -12.06
CA ASP A 185 -17.51 9.16 -13.51
C ASP A 185 -18.78 9.84 -14.03
N VAL A 186 -18.78 10.16 -15.32
CA VAL A 186 -19.90 10.83 -16.01
C VAL A 186 -21.18 9.99 -16.05
N TYR A 187 -21.11 8.69 -15.76
CA TYR A 187 -22.25 7.79 -15.68
C TYR A 187 -22.80 7.65 -14.25
N GLY A 188 -22.29 8.45 -13.31
CA GLY A 188 -22.73 8.43 -11.93
C GLY A 188 -22.25 7.19 -11.17
N LYS A 189 -21.14 6.58 -11.57
CA LYS A 189 -20.49 5.50 -10.80
C LYS A 189 -19.33 6.04 -9.99
N LEU A 190 -19.32 5.67 -8.72
CA LEU A 190 -18.23 5.88 -7.81
C LEU A 190 -17.21 4.76 -8.01
N ASN A 191 -16.03 5.12 -8.51
CA ASN A 191 -14.89 4.26 -8.68
C ASN A 191 -13.87 4.59 -7.58
N ILE A 192 -13.40 3.57 -6.85
CA ILE A 192 -12.36 3.73 -5.85
C ILE A 192 -11.25 2.71 -6.14
N ALA A 193 -10.01 3.17 -6.25
CA ALA A 193 -8.86 2.30 -6.53
C ALA A 193 -7.77 2.50 -5.48
N LEU A 194 -7.29 1.42 -4.90
CA LEU A 194 -6.15 1.36 -3.98
C LEU A 194 -5.01 0.59 -4.65
N SER A 195 -3.81 1.16 -4.64
CA SER A 195 -2.62 0.58 -5.26
C SER A 195 -1.44 0.56 -4.29
N GLN A 196 -0.59 -0.45 -4.41
CA GLN A 196 0.63 -0.64 -3.60
C GLN A 196 1.76 0.37 -3.89
N GLY A 197 1.75 1.02 -5.06
CA GLY A 197 2.80 1.93 -5.51
C GLY A 197 4.00 1.26 -6.20
N VAL A 198 4.84 2.09 -6.85
CA VAL A 198 5.97 1.66 -7.69
C VAL A 198 7.13 1.09 -6.87
N ALA A 199 7.33 1.57 -5.64
CA ALA A 199 8.40 1.07 -4.79
C ALA A 199 8.16 -0.41 -4.43
N ALA A 200 6.93 -0.78 -4.12
CA ALA A 200 6.52 -2.17 -3.88
C ALA A 200 6.65 -3.02 -5.14
N GLU A 201 6.35 -2.46 -6.32
CA GLU A 201 6.55 -3.15 -7.61
C GLU A 201 8.02 -3.48 -7.85
N ARG A 202 8.91 -2.50 -7.70
CA ARG A 202 10.36 -2.69 -7.85
C ARG A 202 10.92 -3.67 -6.82
N ALA A 203 10.45 -3.60 -5.57
CA ALA A 203 10.89 -4.50 -4.51
C ALA A 203 10.57 -5.97 -4.85
N TRP A 204 9.40 -6.22 -5.42
CA TRP A 204 9.01 -7.55 -5.90
C TRP A 204 9.82 -7.99 -7.11
N GLN A 205 10.00 -7.14 -8.13
CA GLN A 205 10.85 -7.48 -9.29
C GLN A 205 12.26 -7.86 -8.84
N ASN A 206 12.85 -7.08 -7.92
CA ASN A 206 14.15 -7.40 -7.34
C ASN A 206 14.15 -8.73 -6.57
N ALA A 207 13.04 -9.09 -5.90
CA ALA A 207 12.91 -10.38 -5.23
C ALA A 207 12.89 -11.54 -6.23
N VAL A 208 12.14 -11.40 -7.32
CA VAL A 208 12.08 -12.39 -8.40
C VAL A 208 13.47 -12.55 -9.04
N SER A 209 14.13 -11.45 -9.43
CA SER A 209 15.47 -11.50 -10.03
C SER A 209 16.50 -12.15 -9.11
N ARG A 210 16.46 -11.87 -7.80
CA ARG A 210 17.33 -12.55 -6.81
C ARG A 210 17.04 -14.04 -6.72
N ALA A 211 15.77 -14.44 -6.80
CA ALA A 211 15.38 -15.84 -6.72
C ALA A 211 15.87 -16.64 -7.93
N VAL A 212 15.81 -16.09 -9.14
CA VAL A 212 16.38 -16.80 -10.31
C VAL A 212 17.90 -16.80 -10.30
N GLY A 213 18.54 -15.69 -9.90
CA GLY A 213 20.01 -15.59 -9.79
C GLY A 213 20.62 -16.43 -8.67
N GLY A 214 19.81 -16.95 -7.74
CA GLY A 214 20.25 -17.86 -6.66
C GLY A 214 20.31 -19.33 -7.07
N GLY A 215 19.86 -19.69 -8.28
CA GLY A 215 19.91 -21.05 -8.82
C GLY A 215 21.30 -21.42 -9.35
N THR A 216 22.15 -21.98 -8.51
CA THR A 216 23.47 -22.58 -8.82
C THR A 216 24.49 -21.67 -9.51
N ALA A 217 25.57 -21.32 -8.78
CA ALA A 217 26.82 -20.93 -9.41
C ALA A 217 27.26 -22.00 -10.43
N PRO A 218 27.74 -21.64 -11.63
CA PRO A 218 28.28 -22.63 -12.55
C PRO A 218 29.40 -23.38 -11.84
N LYS A 219 29.32 -24.71 -11.83
CA LYS A 219 30.45 -25.55 -11.40
C LYS A 219 31.64 -25.13 -12.25
N SER A 220 32.61 -24.47 -11.60
CA SER A 220 33.92 -24.20 -12.17
C SER A 220 34.50 -25.54 -12.61
N SER A 221 34.57 -25.74 -13.92
CA SER A 221 35.38 -26.77 -14.53
C SER A 221 36.83 -26.31 -14.45
N PHE A 222 37.57 -26.92 -13.52
CA PHE A 222 39.02 -27.01 -13.56
C PHE A 222 39.46 -27.85 -14.78
#